data_AF-L5K5K8-F1
#
_entry.id   AF-L5K5K8-F1
#
_cell.length_a   1.000
_cell.length_b   1.000
_cell.length_c   1.000
_cell.angle_alpha   90.00
_cell.angle_beta   90.00
_cell.angle_gamma   90.00
#
_symmetry.space_group_name_H-M   'P 1'
#
loop_
_entity.id
_entity.type
_entity.pdbx_description
1 polymer ?
#
loop_
_entity_poly.entity_id
_entity_poly.type
_entity_poly.pdbx_seq_one_letter_code
_entity_poly.pdbx_strand_id
1 'polypeptide(L)'
;MLATLLLLSLSLPTLWTQILISCAYKSLCQQALLSGNDVVLQCDHPKALWYYSSILEEEPLLVSSMPNIKKLPGGSLQLTNPQPSQTGLYHCQDNESALVVDYELDFQDVTTLHITHKGLGQKPLQNETLKLGTSVLIFTQWEPWQDCNRCGKPGERKRLGYCYIEEPLEKPMPCWLYLRVEKVKDSRMRPEMQVEACLVPCDHFKEINQPYFIFDIYQLGKLTNIWLTCPLASIYR
;
A
#
# COMPACT_ATOMS: atom_id res chain seq x y z
N MET A 1 37.23 37.25 23.06
CA MET A 1 35.93 36.60 23.32
C MET A 1 35.39 36.11 21.98
N LEU A 2 35.45 34.80 21.72
CA LEU A 2 34.90 34.19 20.50
C LEU A 2 33.41 33.93 20.69
N ALA A 3 32.58 34.48 19.82
CA ALA A 3 31.17 34.14 19.73
C ALA A 3 31.01 32.85 18.93
N THR A 4 30.59 31.77 19.59
CA THR A 4 30.20 30.51 18.95
C THR A 4 28.79 30.66 18.38
N LEU A 5 28.64 30.71 17.05
CA LEU A 5 27.35 30.55 16.38
C LEU A 5 26.96 29.06 16.42
N LEU A 6 25.90 28.74 17.16
CA LEU A 6 25.24 27.44 17.14
C LEU A 6 24.32 27.37 15.90
N LEU A 7 24.66 26.54 14.93
CA LEU A 7 23.75 26.14 13.85
C LEU A 7 22.76 25.12 14.41
N LEU A 8 21.52 25.54 14.67
CA LEU A 8 20.42 24.59 14.84
C LEU A 8 20.08 24.01 13.47
N SER A 9 20.49 22.76 13.24
CA SER A 9 19.93 21.95 12.17
C SER A 9 18.47 21.64 12.50
N LEU A 10 17.55 22.41 11.93
CA LEU A 10 16.15 21.99 11.81
C LEU A 10 16.11 20.77 10.88
N SER A 11 16.16 19.58 11.45
CA SER A 11 15.72 18.38 10.74
C SER A 11 14.22 18.51 10.53
N LEU A 12 13.80 19.06 9.39
CA LEU A 12 12.42 18.86 8.95
C LEU A 12 12.23 17.35 8.80
N PRO A 13 11.23 16.74 9.45
CA PRO A 13 10.90 15.35 9.16
C PRO A 13 10.60 15.28 7.67
N THR A 14 11.33 14.41 6.97
CA THR A 14 11.10 14.12 5.56
C THR A 14 9.62 13.83 5.37
N LEU A 15 8.94 14.60 4.51
CA LEU A 15 7.56 14.34 4.13
C LEU A 15 7.50 12.91 3.55
N TRP A 16 7.05 11.96 4.35
CA TRP A 16 6.68 10.64 3.85
C TRP A 16 5.52 10.85 2.87
N THR A 17 5.67 10.39 1.63
CA THR A 17 4.56 10.35 0.67
C THR A 17 3.58 9.29 1.13
N GLN A 18 2.52 9.73 1.78
CA GLN A 18 1.39 8.90 2.16
C GLN A 18 0.56 8.60 0.92
N ILE A 19 0.12 7.36 0.76
CA ILE A 19 -0.79 7.01 -0.34
C ILE A 19 -2.17 7.57 0.01
N LEU A 20 -2.73 8.42 -0.84
CA LEU A 20 -4.10 8.90 -0.68
C LEU A 20 -5.05 7.95 -1.41
N ILE A 21 -5.95 7.31 -0.66
CA ILE A 21 -7.00 6.46 -1.21
C ILE A 21 -8.31 7.25 -1.20
N SER A 22 -8.92 7.36 -2.37
CA SER A 22 -10.14 8.12 -2.58
C SER A 22 -11.19 7.26 -3.26
N CYS A 23 -12.41 7.29 -2.75
CA CYS A 23 -13.54 6.55 -3.34
C CYS A 23 -14.73 7.48 -3.56
N ALA A 24 -15.67 7.06 -4.42
CA ALA A 24 -16.81 7.88 -4.75
C ALA A 24 -17.71 8.10 -3.52
N TYR A 25 -18.38 9.24 -3.45
CA TYR A 25 -19.33 9.53 -2.38
C TYR A 25 -20.43 8.47 -2.31
N LYS A 26 -20.74 8.00 -1.10
CA LYS A 26 -21.70 6.93 -0.81
C LYS A 26 -21.42 5.64 -1.58
N SER A 27 -20.15 5.30 -1.74
CA SER A 27 -19.72 4.05 -2.35
C SER A 27 -18.90 3.20 -1.38
N LEU A 28 -18.84 1.91 -1.70
CA LEU A 28 -17.89 0.95 -1.16
C LEU A 28 -16.79 0.75 -2.20
N CYS A 29 -15.54 0.89 -1.80
CA CYS A 29 -14.41 0.51 -2.63
C CYS A 29 -13.58 -0.56 -1.93
N GLN A 30 -13.12 -1.51 -2.73
CA GLN A 30 -12.31 -2.63 -2.27
C GLN A 30 -10.91 -2.50 -2.85
N GLN A 31 -9.88 -2.55 -2.01
CA GLN A 31 -8.50 -2.39 -2.45
C GLN A 31 -7.52 -3.25 -1.64
N ALA A 32 -6.56 -3.85 -2.34
CA ALA A 32 -5.38 -4.44 -1.72
C ALA A 32 -4.27 -3.39 -1.60
N LEU A 33 -3.61 -3.37 -0.46
CA LEU A 33 -2.51 -2.49 -0.10
C LEU A 33 -1.38 -3.32 0.51
N LEU A 34 -0.16 -2.82 0.42
CA LEU A 34 0.98 -3.48 1.05
C LEU A 34 1.13 -2.99 2.48
N SER A 35 1.20 -3.91 3.45
CA SER A 35 1.36 -3.57 4.86
C SER A 35 2.63 -2.75 5.12
N GLY A 36 2.58 -1.95 6.18
CA GLY A 36 3.66 -1.10 6.64
C GLY A 36 3.84 0.22 5.91
N ASN A 37 3.05 0.51 4.87
CA ASN A 37 3.06 1.78 4.17
C ASN A 37 1.96 2.70 4.68
N ASP A 38 2.33 3.94 5.02
CA ASP A 38 1.38 4.94 5.47
C ASP A 38 0.33 5.24 4.39
N VAL A 39 -0.93 5.27 4.81
CA VAL A 39 -2.08 5.49 3.94
C VAL A 39 -3.02 6.52 4.55
N VAL A 40 -3.61 7.34 3.69
CA VAL A 40 -4.66 8.29 4.05
C VAL A 40 -5.93 7.90 3.31
N LEU A 41 -6.99 7.61 4.05
CA LEU A 41 -8.32 7.39 3.51
C LEU A 41 -9.05 8.72 3.45
N GLN A 42 -9.39 9.15 2.24
CA GLN A 42 -10.03 10.43 2.01
C GLN A 42 -11.45 10.41 2.59
N CYS A 43 -11.77 11.43 3.37
CA CYS A 43 -13.15 11.73 3.73
C CYS A 43 -13.27 13.23 3.89
N ASP A 44 -13.90 13.88 2.91
CA ASP A 44 -14.00 15.34 2.81
C ASP A 44 -15.16 15.89 3.63
N HIS A 45 -15.29 15.40 4.87
CA HIS A 45 -16.32 15.85 5.79
C HIS A 45 -15.69 16.25 7.13
N PRO A 46 -15.63 17.55 7.45
CA PRO A 46 -15.16 18.00 8.75
C PRO A 46 -15.93 17.31 9.86
N LYS A 47 -15.22 16.93 10.92
CA LYS A 47 -15.76 16.23 12.09
C LYS A 47 -16.30 14.81 11.84
N ALA A 48 -16.12 14.21 10.66
CA ALA A 48 -16.56 12.84 10.37
C ALA A 48 -16.21 11.79 11.43
N LEU A 49 -17.15 10.89 11.74
CA LEU A 49 -16.89 9.75 12.62
C LEU A 49 -16.34 8.59 11.80
N TRP A 50 -15.38 7.87 12.38
CA TRP A 50 -14.75 6.72 11.76
C TRP A 50 -14.98 5.46 12.60
N TYR A 51 -15.44 4.41 11.92
CA TYR A 51 -15.60 3.09 12.49
C TYR A 51 -14.78 2.07 11.70
N TYR A 52 -14.29 1.06 12.39
CA TYR A 52 -13.57 -0.07 11.82
C TYR A 52 -14.27 -1.36 12.20
N SER A 53 -14.55 -2.19 11.20
CA SER A 53 -15.07 -3.53 11.37
C SER A 53 -14.02 -4.51 10.88
N SER A 54 -13.45 -5.28 11.81
CA SER A 54 -12.54 -6.38 11.46
C SER A 54 -13.31 -7.45 10.70
N ILE A 55 -12.65 -8.19 9.81
CA ILE A 55 -13.30 -9.35 9.16
C ILE A 55 -13.64 -10.44 10.19
N LEU A 56 -12.97 -10.44 11.35
CA LEU A 56 -13.11 -11.45 12.41
C LEU A 56 -14.01 -11.00 13.57
N GLU A 57 -14.31 -9.71 13.71
CA GLU A 57 -15.06 -9.16 14.84
C GLU A 57 -16.42 -8.63 14.37
N GLU A 58 -17.49 -8.98 15.07
CA GLU A 58 -18.86 -8.66 14.64
C GLU A 58 -19.26 -7.20 14.94
N GLU A 59 -18.67 -6.57 15.95
CA GLU A 59 -19.05 -5.22 16.39
C GLU A 59 -18.07 -4.14 15.89
N PRO A 60 -18.56 -3.07 15.24
CA PRO A 60 -17.72 -1.98 14.76
C PRO A 60 -17.06 -1.22 15.91
N LEU A 61 -15.75 -1.03 15.80
CA LEU A 61 -14.94 -0.29 16.76
C LEU A 61 -14.77 1.15 16.32
N LEU A 62 -14.86 2.08 17.27
CA LEU A 62 -14.55 3.49 17.00
C LEU A 62 -13.04 3.63 16.83
N VAL A 63 -12.60 4.14 15.67
CA VAL A 63 -11.19 4.07 15.25
C VAL A 63 -10.24 4.84 16.19
N SER A 64 -10.75 5.76 17.01
CA SER A 64 -9.94 6.49 17.99
C SER A 64 -9.30 5.58 19.06
N SER A 65 -9.76 4.35 19.22
CA SER A 65 -9.18 3.36 20.13
C SER A 65 -8.02 2.56 19.51
N MET A 66 -7.81 2.65 18.20
CA MET A 66 -6.81 1.86 17.48
C MET A 66 -5.44 2.54 17.50
N PRO A 67 -4.34 1.79 17.71
CA PRO A 67 -3.00 2.34 17.62
C PRO A 67 -2.65 2.72 16.17
N ASN A 68 -1.75 3.68 16.01
CA ASN A 68 -1.21 4.12 14.72
C ASN A 68 -2.26 4.66 13.72
N ILE A 69 -3.42 5.09 14.20
CA ILE A 69 -4.43 5.75 13.39
C ILE A 69 -4.67 7.17 13.92
N LYS A 70 -4.81 8.13 13.00
CA LYS A 70 -5.03 9.53 13.30
C LYS A 70 -6.07 10.14 12.38
N LYS A 71 -7.09 10.79 12.94
CA LYS A 71 -8.02 11.62 12.19
C LYS A 71 -7.36 12.95 11.82
N LEU A 72 -7.44 13.32 10.54
CA LEU A 72 -6.92 14.57 10.01
C LEU A 72 -7.96 15.71 10.14
N PRO A 73 -7.53 16.98 10.17
CA PRO A 73 -8.45 18.12 10.33
C PRO A 73 -9.58 18.18 9.28
N GLY A 74 -9.32 17.70 8.06
CA GLY A 74 -10.30 17.64 6.97
C GLY A 74 -11.35 16.54 7.08
N GLY A 75 -11.24 15.64 8.07
CA GLY A 75 -12.13 14.48 8.23
C GLY A 75 -11.51 13.15 7.76
N SER A 76 -10.49 13.20 6.93
CA SER A 76 -9.76 12.03 6.42
C SER A 76 -9.06 11.25 7.55
N LEU A 77 -8.76 9.98 7.30
CA LEU A 77 -8.13 9.08 8.27
C LEU A 77 -6.71 8.70 7.81
N GLN A 78 -5.70 8.94 8.64
CA GLN A 78 -4.33 8.53 8.39
C GLN A 78 -4.03 7.26 9.19
N LEU A 79 -3.59 6.20 8.51
CA LEU A 79 -3.05 4.98 9.11
C LEU A 79 -1.54 4.98 8.90
N THR A 80 -0.78 4.83 9.98
CA THR A 80 0.68 4.78 9.96
C THR A 80 1.14 3.33 10.12
N ASN A 81 2.02 2.85 9.23
CA ASN A 81 2.54 1.47 9.28
C ASN A 81 1.44 0.40 9.52
N PRO A 82 0.36 0.36 8.71
CA PRO A 82 -0.78 -0.53 8.93
C PRO A 82 -0.36 -2.01 8.84
N GLN A 83 -0.88 -2.83 9.74
CA GLN A 83 -0.58 -4.25 9.81
C GLN A 83 -1.65 -5.11 9.11
N PRO A 84 -1.35 -6.35 8.71
CA PRO A 84 -2.35 -7.26 8.14
C PRO A 84 -3.56 -7.51 9.04
N SER A 85 -3.40 -7.40 10.36
CA SER A 85 -4.51 -7.50 11.32
C SER A 85 -5.50 -6.32 11.27
N GLN A 86 -5.16 -5.27 10.52
CA GLN A 86 -6.00 -4.10 10.30
C GLN A 86 -6.74 -4.19 8.95
N THR A 87 -6.66 -5.32 8.26
CA THR A 87 -7.52 -5.64 7.11
C THR A 87 -8.98 -5.69 7.55
N GLY A 88 -9.85 -5.00 6.84
CA GLY A 88 -11.27 -4.92 7.18
C GLY A 88 -11.95 -3.72 6.55
N LEU A 89 -13.08 -3.34 7.13
CA LEU A 89 -13.96 -2.29 6.62
C LEU A 89 -13.84 -1.02 7.45
N TYR A 90 -13.51 0.09 6.79
CA TYR A 90 -13.40 1.41 7.40
C TYR A 90 -14.53 2.29 6.90
N HIS A 91 -15.35 2.76 7.84
CA HIS A 91 -16.56 3.52 7.57
C HIS A 91 -16.34 4.99 7.92
N CYS A 92 -16.54 5.89 6.96
CA CYS A 92 -16.65 7.31 7.24
C CYS A 92 -18.12 7.74 7.29
N GLN A 93 -18.53 8.32 8.41
CA GLN A 93 -19.86 8.92 8.60
C GLN A 93 -19.75 10.41 8.87
N ASP A 94 -20.75 11.17 8.45
CA ASP A 94 -20.86 12.59 8.82
C ASP A 94 -21.31 12.75 10.29
N ASN A 95 -21.55 14.00 10.70
CA ASN A 95 -21.99 14.33 12.06
C ASN A 95 -23.46 13.98 12.34
N GLU A 96 -24.22 13.56 11.33
CA GLU A 96 -25.61 13.10 11.42
C GLU A 96 -25.71 11.58 11.26
N SER A 97 -24.57 10.88 11.33
CA SER A 97 -24.44 9.43 11.13
C SER A 97 -24.80 8.96 9.72
N ALA A 98 -24.83 9.84 8.72
CA ALA A 98 -25.00 9.44 7.34
C ALA A 98 -23.67 8.93 6.76
N LEU A 99 -23.74 7.84 5.99
CA LEU A 99 -22.59 7.27 5.30
C LEU A 99 -22.02 8.28 4.28
N VAL A 100 -20.72 8.53 4.37
CA VAL A 100 -19.96 9.32 3.40
C VAL A 100 -19.23 8.39 2.43
N VAL A 101 -18.51 7.39 2.93
CA VAL A 101 -17.74 6.43 2.12
C VAL A 101 -17.32 5.22 2.96
N ASP A 102 -17.26 4.05 2.33
CA ASP A 102 -16.74 2.81 2.91
C ASP A 102 -15.49 2.33 2.15
N TYR A 103 -14.47 1.92 2.91
CA TYR A 103 -13.22 1.36 2.40
C TYR A 103 -13.04 -0.08 2.91
N GLU A 104 -13.10 -1.06 2.02
CA GLU A 104 -12.77 -2.45 2.32
C GLU A 104 -11.32 -2.72 1.90
N LEU A 105 -10.42 -2.81 2.88
CA LEU A 105 -8.98 -2.81 2.64
C LEU A 105 -8.34 -4.12 3.04
N ASP A 106 -7.51 -4.67 2.16
CA ASP A 106 -6.60 -5.79 2.42
C ASP A 106 -5.16 -5.32 2.54
N PHE A 107 -4.62 -5.31 3.76
CA PHE A 107 -3.20 -5.08 4.03
C PHE A 107 -2.39 -6.38 3.91
N GLN A 108 -1.84 -6.63 2.72
CA GLN A 108 -1.04 -7.83 2.46
C GLN A 108 0.36 -7.72 3.05
N ASP A 109 0.82 -8.79 3.69
CA ASP A 109 2.03 -8.81 4.49
C ASP A 109 3.32 -8.63 3.67
N VAL A 110 3.95 -7.46 3.79
CA VAL A 110 5.23 -7.12 3.15
C VAL A 110 6.36 -8.07 3.51
N THR A 111 6.33 -8.70 4.69
CA THR A 111 7.38 -9.65 5.11
C THR A 111 7.38 -10.93 4.28
N THR A 112 6.29 -11.19 3.56
CA THR A 112 6.13 -12.36 2.69
C THR A 112 6.35 -12.06 1.22
N LEU A 113 6.70 -10.82 0.86
CA LEU A 113 6.83 -10.33 -0.52
C LEU A 113 7.74 -11.23 -1.38
N HIS A 114 7.21 -11.73 -2.50
CA HIS A 114 7.98 -12.50 -3.47
C HIS A 114 8.57 -11.59 -4.55
N ILE A 115 9.90 -11.54 -4.64
CA ILE A 115 10.60 -10.62 -5.57
C ILE A 115 11.19 -11.39 -6.74
N THR A 116 10.91 -10.94 -7.96
CA THR A 116 11.47 -11.51 -9.19
C THR A 116 12.07 -10.45 -10.10
N HIS A 117 13.18 -10.79 -10.76
CA HIS A 117 13.81 -9.96 -11.79
C HIS A 117 13.63 -10.57 -13.17
N LYS A 118 12.85 -9.90 -14.02
CA LYS A 118 12.48 -10.39 -15.35
C LYS A 118 13.69 -10.59 -16.27
N GLY A 119 14.67 -9.68 -16.22
CA GLY A 119 15.89 -9.78 -17.02
C GLY A 119 16.83 -10.94 -16.63
N LEU A 120 16.60 -11.57 -15.47
CA LEU A 120 17.34 -12.76 -15.02
C LEU A 120 16.58 -14.06 -15.34
N GLY A 121 15.45 -13.99 -16.05
CA GLY A 121 14.61 -15.14 -16.34
C GLY A 121 13.86 -15.70 -15.12
N GLN A 122 13.86 -14.97 -13.99
CA GLN A 122 13.06 -15.32 -12.82
C GLN A 122 11.58 -15.13 -13.14
N LYS A 123 10.77 -16.15 -12.83
CA LYS A 123 9.35 -16.16 -13.13
C LYS A 123 8.54 -15.76 -11.88
N PRO A 124 7.51 -14.91 -12.03
CA PRO A 124 6.54 -14.67 -10.98
C PRO A 124 5.83 -15.95 -10.51
N LEU A 125 5.14 -15.84 -9.38
CA LEU A 125 4.26 -16.89 -8.88
C LEU A 125 3.23 -17.25 -9.95
N GLN A 126 3.05 -18.55 -10.17
CA GLN A 126 2.05 -19.05 -11.11
C GLN A 126 0.66 -18.91 -10.52
N ASN A 127 -0.36 -18.83 -11.36
CA ASN A 127 -1.73 -18.91 -10.89
C ASN A 127 -2.00 -20.34 -10.41
N GLU A 128 -2.76 -20.48 -9.34
CA GLU A 128 -3.09 -21.78 -8.74
C GLU A 128 -4.62 -21.91 -8.58
N THR A 129 -5.12 -23.13 -8.54
CA THR A 129 -6.54 -23.40 -8.29
C THR A 129 -6.68 -24.03 -6.92
N LEU A 130 -7.42 -23.35 -6.04
CA LEU A 130 -7.70 -23.83 -4.68
C LEU A 130 -9.11 -24.42 -4.62
N LYS A 131 -9.30 -25.40 -3.74
CA LYS A 131 -10.63 -25.97 -3.44
C LYS A 131 -11.09 -25.49 -2.08
N LEU A 132 -11.81 -24.38 -2.05
CA LEU A 132 -12.37 -23.73 -0.86
C LEU A 132 -13.89 -23.86 -0.90
N GLY A 133 -14.39 -25.09 -0.80
CA GLY A 133 -15.78 -25.43 -1.12
C GLY A 133 -16.04 -25.46 -2.64
N THR A 134 -15.78 -24.36 -3.34
CA THR A 134 -15.74 -24.25 -4.80
C THR A 134 -14.30 -24.22 -5.32
N SER A 135 -14.13 -24.40 -6.64
CA SER A 135 -12.81 -24.23 -7.27
C SER A 135 -12.60 -22.76 -7.58
N VAL A 136 -11.58 -22.16 -6.95
CA VAL A 136 -11.27 -20.74 -7.08
C VAL A 136 -9.87 -20.55 -7.66
N LEU A 137 -9.68 -19.49 -8.43
CA LEU A 137 -8.39 -19.13 -9.01
C LEU A 137 -7.69 -18.12 -8.09
N ILE A 138 -6.50 -18.46 -7.60
CA ILE A 138 -5.62 -17.53 -6.91
C ILE A 138 -4.54 -17.03 -7.87
N PHE A 139 -4.37 -15.72 -7.95
CA PHE A 139 -3.48 -15.07 -8.90
C PHE A 139 -2.93 -13.75 -8.38
N THR A 140 -2.03 -13.15 -9.14
CA THR A 140 -1.49 -11.82 -8.84
C THR A 140 -2.12 -10.79 -9.75
N GLN A 141 -2.81 -9.84 -9.14
CA GLN A 141 -3.23 -8.62 -9.81
C GLN A 141 -2.10 -7.61 -9.77
N TRP A 142 -1.50 -7.35 -10.93
CA TRP A 142 -0.36 -6.44 -11.06
C TRP A 142 -0.81 -4.99 -11.17
N GLU A 143 -0.13 -4.13 -10.43
CA GLU A 143 -0.14 -2.70 -10.69
C GLU A 143 0.63 -2.37 -11.98
N PRO A 144 0.41 -1.16 -12.53
CA PRO A 144 1.23 -0.65 -13.60
C PRO A 144 2.72 -0.62 -13.23
N TRP A 145 3.58 -0.71 -14.24
CA TRP A 145 4.99 -0.42 -14.05
C TRP A 145 5.18 1.03 -13.63
N GLN A 146 6.07 1.22 -12.67
CA GLN A 146 6.62 2.53 -12.38
C GLN A 146 7.37 3.09 -13.58
N ASP A 147 7.54 4.42 -13.56
CA ASP A 147 8.49 5.09 -14.43
C ASP A 147 9.91 4.54 -14.23
N CYS A 148 10.72 4.59 -15.28
CA CYS A 148 12.11 4.20 -15.19
C CYS A 148 12.85 5.14 -14.24
N ASN A 149 13.64 4.60 -13.31
CA ASN A 149 14.38 5.44 -12.35
C ASN A 149 15.48 6.31 -12.99
N ARG A 150 15.79 6.07 -14.27
CA ARG A 150 16.78 6.81 -15.06
C ARG A 150 16.31 6.93 -16.50
N CYS A 151 16.61 8.06 -17.12
CA CYS A 151 16.45 8.28 -18.56
C CYS A 151 17.81 8.45 -19.23
N GLY A 152 17.89 8.23 -20.54
CA GLY A 152 19.10 8.37 -21.36
C GLY A 152 20.22 7.36 -21.09
N LYS A 153 20.08 6.54 -20.04
CA LYS A 153 21.02 5.51 -19.62
C LYS A 153 20.28 4.32 -18.99
N PRO A 154 20.92 3.14 -18.89
CA PRO A 154 20.32 1.99 -18.25
C PRO A 154 19.84 2.30 -16.83
N GLY A 155 18.57 1.96 -16.58
CA GLY A 155 17.88 2.09 -15.32
C GLY A 155 17.06 0.84 -14.99
N GLU A 156 16.25 0.97 -13.95
CA GLU A 156 15.38 -0.08 -13.45
C GLU A 156 13.99 0.49 -13.16
N ARG A 157 12.97 -0.34 -13.36
CA ARG A 157 11.60 -0.05 -12.94
C ARG A 157 11.01 -1.25 -12.23
N LYS A 158 9.97 -0.99 -11.44
CA LYS A 158 9.36 -1.97 -10.55
C LYS A 158 7.85 -1.93 -10.72
N ARG A 159 7.17 -2.98 -10.31
CA ARG A 159 5.72 -2.99 -10.09
C ARG A 159 5.38 -3.90 -8.93
N LEU A 160 4.36 -3.53 -8.17
CA LEU A 160 3.77 -4.40 -7.16
C LEU A 160 2.66 -5.24 -7.78
N GLY A 161 2.45 -6.39 -7.16
CA GLY A 161 1.34 -7.26 -7.45
C GLY A 161 0.74 -7.74 -6.14
N TYR A 162 -0.58 -7.78 -6.09
CA TYR A 162 -1.33 -8.21 -4.92
C TYR A 162 -2.01 -9.54 -5.18
N CYS A 163 -2.16 -10.34 -4.13
CA CYS A 163 -2.88 -11.59 -4.17
C CYS A 163 -4.37 -11.35 -4.31
N TYR A 164 -4.99 -11.94 -5.34
CA TYR A 164 -6.43 -11.94 -5.55
C TYR A 164 -6.96 -13.36 -5.74
N ILE A 165 -8.21 -13.56 -5.36
CA ILE A 165 -9.00 -14.77 -5.59
C ILE A 165 -10.18 -14.41 -6.49
N GLU A 166 -10.43 -15.25 -7.49
CA GLU A 166 -11.57 -15.16 -8.40
C GLU A 166 -12.39 -16.45 -8.34
N GLU A 167 -13.67 -16.29 -8.02
CA GLU A 167 -14.69 -17.32 -8.20
C GLU A 167 -15.31 -17.21 -9.60
N PRO A 168 -15.81 -18.31 -10.17
CA PRO A 168 -16.54 -18.26 -11.44
C PRO A 168 -17.73 -17.28 -11.37
N LEU A 169 -17.78 -16.34 -12.32
CA LEU A 169 -18.84 -15.32 -12.48
C LEU A 169 -18.84 -14.17 -11.45
N GLU A 170 -17.93 -14.18 -10.49
CA GLU A 170 -17.79 -13.12 -9.49
C GLU A 170 -16.63 -12.18 -9.81
N LYS A 171 -16.63 -11.01 -9.17
CA LYS A 171 -15.48 -10.10 -9.27
C LYS A 171 -14.32 -10.62 -8.42
N PRO A 172 -13.07 -10.51 -8.90
CA PRO A 172 -11.92 -10.82 -8.07
C PRO A 172 -11.88 -10.01 -6.77
N MET A 173 -11.50 -10.67 -5.68
CA MET A 173 -11.35 -10.06 -4.37
C MET A 173 -9.94 -10.27 -3.80
N PRO A 174 -9.38 -9.33 -3.04
CA PRO A 174 -8.12 -9.53 -2.34
C PRO A 174 -8.15 -10.75 -1.43
N CYS A 175 -7.06 -11.52 -1.40
CA CYS A 175 -7.03 -12.83 -0.79
C CYS A 175 -7.44 -12.85 0.69
N TRP A 176 -7.05 -11.85 1.50
CA TRP A 176 -7.43 -11.85 2.92
C TRP A 176 -8.87 -11.43 3.17
N LEU A 177 -9.45 -10.60 2.30
CA LEU A 177 -10.87 -10.26 2.35
C LEU A 177 -11.75 -11.43 1.92
N TYR A 178 -11.30 -12.23 0.96
CA TYR A 178 -12.03 -13.43 0.50
C TYR A 178 -12.13 -14.49 1.60
N LEU A 179 -11.01 -14.80 2.26
CA LEU A 179 -10.97 -15.96 3.15
C LEU A 179 -11.75 -15.79 4.44
N ARG A 180 -12.03 -14.54 4.88
CA ARG A 180 -12.78 -14.10 6.07
C ARG A 180 -12.52 -14.86 7.39
N VAL A 181 -12.78 -16.17 7.41
CA VAL A 181 -12.72 -17.11 8.55
C VAL A 181 -11.89 -18.37 8.24
N GLU A 182 -11.71 -18.75 6.97
CA GLU A 182 -10.96 -19.92 6.57
C GLU A 182 -9.44 -19.69 6.71
N LYS A 183 -8.82 -20.36 7.69
CA LYS A 183 -7.38 -20.35 7.92
C LYS A 183 -6.61 -21.18 6.88
N VAL A 184 -6.99 -21.11 5.62
CA VAL A 184 -6.20 -21.76 4.56
C VAL A 184 -4.99 -20.88 4.29
N LYS A 185 -3.84 -21.34 4.80
CA LYS A 185 -2.55 -20.72 4.49
C LYS A 185 -2.02 -21.38 3.23
N ASP A 186 -2.35 -20.82 2.08
CA ASP A 186 -1.71 -21.21 0.83
C ASP A 186 -0.38 -20.46 0.65
N SER A 187 0.64 -21.14 0.15
CA SER A 187 1.93 -20.52 -0.13
C SER A 187 1.83 -19.40 -1.16
N ARG A 188 0.82 -19.42 -2.03
CA ARG A 188 0.53 -18.42 -3.05
C ARG A 188 -0.06 -17.13 -2.51
N MET A 189 -0.55 -17.14 -1.26
CA MET A 189 -1.13 -15.97 -0.60
C MET A 189 -0.08 -14.97 -0.09
N ARG A 190 0.63 -14.36 -1.02
CA ARG A 190 1.62 -13.33 -0.73
C ARG A 190 1.63 -12.31 -1.86
N PRO A 191 1.95 -11.04 -1.55
CA PRO A 191 2.17 -10.04 -2.58
C PRO A 191 3.45 -10.37 -3.36
N GLU A 192 3.56 -9.79 -4.55
CA GLU A 192 4.72 -9.90 -5.43
C GLU A 192 5.30 -8.54 -5.78
N MET A 193 6.59 -8.53 -6.10
CA MET A 193 7.25 -7.40 -6.72
C MET A 193 8.05 -7.88 -7.92
N GLN A 194 7.85 -7.25 -9.06
CA GLN A 194 8.65 -7.52 -10.25
C GLN A 194 9.57 -6.35 -10.55
N VAL A 195 10.82 -6.66 -10.90
CA VAL A 195 11.85 -5.71 -11.30
C VAL A 195 12.27 -6.01 -12.74
N GLU A 196 12.48 -4.96 -13.54
CA GLU A 196 13.13 -5.10 -14.83
C GLU A 196 14.03 -3.91 -15.15
N ALA A 197 15.05 -4.17 -15.97
CA ALA A 197 15.87 -3.13 -16.56
C ALA A 197 15.03 -2.33 -17.58
N CYS A 198 15.29 -1.03 -17.65
CA CYS A 198 14.67 -0.13 -18.61
C CYS A 198 15.70 0.84 -19.21
N LEU A 199 15.43 1.29 -20.43
CA LEU A 199 16.17 2.34 -21.10
C LEU A 199 15.16 3.21 -21.83
N VAL A 200 14.91 4.41 -21.30
CA VAL A 200 13.93 5.36 -21.84
C VAL A 200 14.61 6.68 -22.18
N PRO A 201 14.15 7.43 -23.19
CA PRO A 201 14.64 8.78 -23.45
C PRO A 201 14.26 9.74 -22.31
N CYS A 202 15.03 10.81 -22.13
CA CYS A 202 14.72 11.86 -21.15
C CYS A 202 13.60 12.77 -21.67
N ASP A 203 12.63 13.06 -20.81
CA ASP A 203 11.51 13.95 -21.09
C ASP A 203 11.63 15.14 -20.13
N HIS A 204 12.32 16.18 -20.62
CA HIS A 204 12.66 17.36 -19.82
C HIS A 204 11.41 18.09 -19.32
N PHE A 205 10.26 17.99 -20.01
CA PHE A 205 9.01 18.60 -19.55
C PHE A 205 8.39 17.86 -18.38
N LYS A 206 8.55 16.53 -18.31
CA LYS A 206 8.15 15.74 -17.14
C LYS A 206 9.11 15.92 -15.98
N GLU A 207 10.41 16.00 -16.24
CA GLU A 207 11.45 16.15 -15.21
C GLU A 207 11.35 17.48 -14.45
N ILE A 208 10.98 18.58 -15.12
CA ILE A 208 10.79 19.89 -14.47
C ILE A 208 9.57 19.92 -13.53
N ASN A 209 8.56 19.06 -13.80
CA ASN A 209 7.31 19.02 -13.04
C ASN A 209 7.27 17.90 -11.99
N GLN A 210 8.37 17.16 -11.79
CA GLN A 210 8.42 16.10 -10.79
C GLN A 210 8.81 16.65 -9.41
N PRO A 211 8.15 16.22 -8.32
CA PRO A 211 8.60 16.51 -6.98
C PRO A 211 10.01 15.93 -6.77
N TYR A 212 10.88 16.67 -6.08
CA TYR A 212 12.29 16.35 -5.86
C TYR A 212 12.49 14.90 -5.38
N PHE A 213 13.29 14.13 -6.10
CA PHE A 213 13.70 12.78 -5.69
C PHE A 213 14.91 12.85 -4.76
N ILE A 214 14.80 12.22 -3.59
CA ILE A 214 15.95 11.88 -2.75
C ILE A 214 16.47 10.52 -3.24
N PHE A 215 17.69 10.48 -3.77
CA PHE A 215 18.37 9.22 -4.08
C PHE A 215 19.02 8.69 -2.81
N ASP A 216 18.90 7.39 -2.57
CA ASP A 216 19.71 6.70 -1.56
C ASP A 216 20.42 5.48 -2.15
N ILE A 217 21.67 5.25 -1.73
CA ILE A 217 22.53 4.16 -2.21
C ILE A 217 22.70 3.18 -1.05
N TYR A 218 21.90 2.11 -1.04
CA TYR A 218 22.05 1.07 -0.02
C TYR A 218 23.21 0.12 -0.35
N GLN A 219 24.22 0.10 0.51
CA GLN A 219 25.22 -0.97 0.55
C GLN A 219 24.60 -2.18 1.26
N LEU A 220 24.37 -3.29 0.54
CA LEU A 220 23.86 -4.53 1.12
C LEU A 220 24.92 -5.16 2.04
N GLY A 221 24.90 -4.78 3.32
CA GLY A 221 25.76 -5.34 4.36
C GLY A 221 24.96 -5.74 5.60
N LYS A 222 24.83 -7.05 5.82
CA LYS A 222 24.29 -7.76 7.00
C LYS A 222 22.86 -7.40 7.43
N LEU A 223 21.96 -8.36 7.17
CA LEU A 223 20.61 -8.46 7.70
C LEU A 223 20.56 -8.34 9.22
N THR A 224 19.90 -7.28 9.71
CA THR A 224 19.02 -7.30 10.89
C THR A 224 17.97 -6.19 10.70
N ASN A 225 16.70 -6.57 10.69
CA ASN A 225 15.51 -5.70 10.64
C ASN A 225 15.50 -4.68 9.48
N ILE A 226 15.12 -5.16 8.28
CA ILE A 226 15.02 -4.33 7.08
C ILE A 226 13.76 -3.46 7.19
N TRP A 227 13.96 -2.19 7.52
CA TRP A 227 13.00 -1.13 7.24
C TRP A 227 13.23 -0.70 5.79
N LEU A 228 12.27 -0.99 4.90
CA LEU A 228 12.30 -0.50 3.53
C LEU A 228 12.01 1.01 3.54
N THR A 229 13.02 1.83 3.83
CA THR A 229 12.96 3.28 3.65
C THR A 229 13.04 3.57 2.17
N CYS A 230 11.86 3.56 1.59
CA CYS A 230 11.61 3.76 0.19
C CYS A 230 11.53 5.28 -0.06
N PRO A 231 12.50 5.89 -0.78
CA PRO A 231 12.42 7.32 -1.10
C PRO A 231 11.25 7.59 -2.05
N LEU A 232 10.88 8.87 -2.20
CA LEU A 232 9.78 9.42 -3.02
C LEU A 232 9.63 8.88 -4.47
N ALA A 233 10.59 8.07 -4.96
CA ALA A 233 10.57 7.32 -6.22
C ALA A 233 10.19 5.83 -6.09
N SER A 234 9.85 5.36 -4.89
CA SER A 234 9.51 3.97 -4.65
C SER A 234 8.14 3.64 -5.18
N ILE A 235 7.89 2.34 -5.33
CA ILE A 235 6.66 1.61 -5.70
C ILE A 235 5.32 2.06 -5.08
N TYR A 236 5.30 3.17 -4.33
CA TYR A 236 4.14 3.71 -3.65
C TYR A 236 3.77 5.02 -4.33
N ARG A 237 2.79 4.95 -5.23
CA ARG A 237 2.14 6.12 -5.81
C ARG A 237 0.63 5.97 -5.68
#